data_AF-A0A945ML06-F1
#
_entry.id   AF-A0A945ML06-F1
#
_cell.length_a   1.000
_cell.length_b   1.000
_cell.length_c   1.000
_cell.angle_alpha   90.00
_cell.angle_beta   90.00
_cell.angle_gamma   90.00
#
_symmetry.space_group_name_H-M   'P 1'
#
loop_
_entity.id
_entity.type
_entity.pdbx_description
1 polymer ?
#
loop_
_entity_poly.entity_id
_entity_poly.type
_entity_poly.pdbx_seq_one_letter_code
_entity_poly.pdbx_strand_id
1 'polypeptide(L)'
;MKSLVVALVGIFCLIGQHLGAERRTIIMGGDNGLAWVDGGGAIAAAVQTGPTEVEFSNTPGNVIEFDARDRTGWLSPQQADETINIALGLLDRGGQLGAPTILSKDIKAGLLFMVDDDPTTAFERKTARGGSQVNSLGVIMDFDLGARFGVERIQFFPRNAHPDFSAPDFPFQNDFMRGFEVLLNDGSEETQVANQPVLTTVKLEPANEESIVELKIPPQYVRFIRLKSQTTVGFEIAEFRVFGSGFVPRADYRSNIFDFGEELALWGRIRWQEERFGVERRSRLLVSSRSGWDDTPLEFTRIDRDRGEQVPWKEGAVVTTAIGDEFSLDAFDDVQEALDIF
;
A
#
# COMPACT_ATOMS: atom_id res chain seq x y z
N MET A 1 0.31 41.38 -81.70
CA MET A 1 0.23 39.94 -81.39
C MET A 1 1.57 39.49 -80.83
N LYS A 2 1.59 39.07 -79.55
CA LYS A 2 2.49 38.11 -78.86
C LYS A 2 4.00 38.39 -78.96
N SER A 3 4.73 38.92 -77.96
CA SER A 3 5.00 38.50 -76.56
C SER A 3 5.43 37.04 -76.38
N LEU A 4 6.73 36.81 -76.10
CA LEU A 4 7.28 35.78 -75.19
C LEU A 4 8.81 35.99 -75.07
N VAL A 5 9.34 36.67 -74.05
CA VAL A 5 9.66 36.20 -72.67
C VAL A 5 10.83 35.20 -72.65
N VAL A 6 11.94 35.72 -72.14
CA VAL A 6 13.17 35.04 -71.71
C VAL A 6 12.85 34.13 -70.52
N ALA A 7 13.18 32.85 -70.62
CA ALA A 7 13.13 31.91 -69.51
C ALA A 7 14.50 31.87 -68.80
N LEU A 8 14.60 32.50 -67.63
CA LEU A 8 15.71 32.32 -66.70
C LEU A 8 15.36 31.16 -65.77
N VAL A 9 16.17 30.11 -65.81
CA VAL A 9 16.09 28.96 -64.90
C VAL A 9 16.61 29.40 -63.53
N GLY A 10 15.70 29.64 -62.59
CA GLY A 10 16.01 29.76 -61.17
C GLY A 10 15.41 28.57 -60.43
N ILE A 11 16.22 27.52 -60.24
CA ILE A 11 15.91 26.44 -59.29
C ILE A 11 16.10 27.02 -57.89
N PHE A 12 15.00 27.45 -57.28
CA PHE A 12 14.97 27.72 -55.85
C PHE A 12 14.64 26.41 -55.14
N CYS A 13 15.64 25.83 -54.47
CA CYS A 13 15.45 24.76 -53.51
C CYS A 13 14.54 25.25 -52.37
N LEU A 14 13.25 24.92 -52.45
CA LEU A 14 12.37 24.88 -51.29
C LEU A 14 12.78 23.68 -50.44
N ILE A 15 13.80 23.86 -49.60
CA ILE A 15 13.98 23.02 -48.41
C ILE A 15 12.84 23.43 -47.48
N GLY A 16 11.73 22.70 -47.55
CA GLY A 16 10.70 22.76 -46.53
C GLY A 16 11.31 22.35 -45.21
N GLN A 17 11.61 23.32 -44.35
CA GLN A 17 11.86 23.05 -42.95
C GLN A 17 10.56 22.49 -42.37
N HIS A 18 10.45 21.17 -42.28
CA HIS A 18 9.49 20.53 -41.39
C HIS A 18 9.92 20.80 -39.95
N LEU A 19 9.71 22.02 -39.47
CA LEU A 19 9.69 22.38 -38.04
C LEU A 19 8.34 21.97 -37.43
N GLY A 20 7.88 20.75 -37.72
CA GLY A 20 6.76 20.17 -37.01
C GLY A 20 7.27 19.65 -35.69
N ALA A 21 6.78 20.17 -34.56
CA ALA A 21 7.05 19.58 -33.26
C ALA A 21 6.72 18.08 -33.32
N GLU A 22 7.67 17.23 -32.92
CA GLU A 22 7.46 15.79 -32.92
C GLU A 22 6.30 15.47 -31.96
N ARG A 23 5.27 14.80 -32.48
CA ARG A 23 4.12 14.41 -31.68
C ARG A 23 4.22 12.93 -31.34
N ARG A 24 4.59 12.64 -30.10
CA ARG A 24 4.49 11.28 -29.54
C ARG A 24 3.10 11.05 -28.94
N THR A 25 2.53 9.87 -29.18
CA THR A 25 1.30 9.41 -28.51
C THR A 25 1.66 8.26 -27.60
N ILE A 26 1.27 8.36 -26.33
CA ILE A 26 1.42 7.29 -25.34
C ILE A 26 0.03 6.72 -25.08
N ILE A 27 -0.08 5.40 -25.13
CA ILE A 27 -1.29 4.65 -24.82
C ILE A 27 -0.96 3.77 -23.64
N MET A 28 -1.70 3.95 -22.55
CA MET A 28 -1.68 3.07 -21.38
C MET A 28 -2.92 2.19 -21.41
N GLY A 29 -2.75 0.90 -21.13
CA GLY A 29 -3.82 -0.09 -21.15
C GLY A 29 -4.31 -0.48 -22.54
N GLY A 30 -5.38 -1.27 -22.56
CA GLY A 30 -5.90 -1.96 -23.74
C GLY A 30 -4.93 -2.97 -24.36
N ASP A 31 -5.38 -3.65 -25.41
CA ASP A 31 -4.66 -4.79 -26.01
C ASP A 31 -3.29 -4.44 -26.62
N ASN A 32 -3.07 -3.17 -26.97
CA ASN A 32 -1.88 -2.72 -27.70
C ASN A 32 -1.14 -1.56 -27.00
N GLY A 33 -1.55 -1.19 -25.78
CA GLY A 33 -0.88 -0.14 -25.00
C GLY A 33 0.20 -0.67 -24.07
N LEU A 34 0.87 0.23 -23.38
CA LEU A 34 1.74 -0.11 -22.26
C LEU A 34 0.89 -0.68 -21.11
N ALA A 35 1.36 -1.75 -20.48
CA ALA A 35 0.62 -2.38 -19.40
C ALA A 35 0.57 -1.46 -18.17
N TRP A 36 -0.58 -1.42 -17.49
CA TRP A 36 -0.73 -0.65 -16.25
C TRP A 36 0.10 -1.24 -15.12
N VAL A 37 0.23 -2.57 -15.07
CA VAL A 37 1.02 -3.26 -14.04
C VAL A 37 2.50 -2.86 -14.06
N ASP A 38 3.02 -2.52 -15.23
CA ASP A 38 4.42 -2.10 -15.40
C ASP A 38 4.62 -0.59 -15.17
N GLY A 39 3.56 0.16 -14.87
CA GLY A 39 3.64 1.60 -14.65
C GLY A 39 3.76 2.44 -15.93
N GLY A 40 4.12 1.83 -17.05
CA GLY A 40 4.60 2.52 -18.25
C GLY A 40 5.95 3.19 -17.99
N GLY A 41 6.17 4.38 -18.56
CA GLY A 41 7.34 5.24 -18.28
C GLY A 41 8.70 4.55 -18.38
N ALA A 42 9.74 5.22 -17.88
CA ALA A 42 11.09 4.64 -17.77
C ALA A 42 11.61 4.66 -16.33
N ILE A 43 11.10 5.56 -15.49
CA ILE A 43 11.58 5.75 -14.12
C ILE A 43 10.45 5.41 -13.15
N ALA A 44 10.73 4.53 -12.19
CA ALA A 44 9.76 4.01 -11.24
C ALA A 44 9.06 5.15 -10.46
N ALA A 45 7.76 5.00 -10.23
CA ALA A 45 7.02 5.97 -9.43
C ALA A 45 7.41 5.88 -7.93
N ALA A 46 7.97 6.96 -7.39
CA ALA A 46 8.23 7.10 -5.95
C ALA A 46 7.03 7.73 -5.22
N VAL A 47 6.63 7.13 -4.10
CA VAL A 47 5.48 7.54 -3.30
C VAL A 47 5.90 7.58 -1.84
N GLN A 48 5.73 8.72 -1.19
CA GLN A 48 5.95 8.85 0.25
C GLN A 48 4.80 8.18 1.00
N THR A 49 5.09 7.13 1.76
CA THR A 49 4.12 6.33 2.54
C THR A 49 4.12 6.68 4.02
N GLY A 50 5.16 7.38 4.50
CA GLY A 50 5.26 7.88 5.87
C GLY A 50 6.18 9.11 5.96
N PRO A 51 6.41 9.66 7.16
CA PRO A 51 7.27 10.83 7.33
C PRO A 51 8.67 10.67 6.74
N THR A 52 9.20 9.43 6.75
CA THR A 52 10.54 9.08 6.27
C THR A 52 10.55 7.83 5.38
N GLU A 53 9.37 7.34 4.97
CA GLU A 53 9.23 6.10 4.22
C GLU A 53 8.81 6.40 2.77
N VAL A 54 9.48 5.74 1.83
CA VAL A 54 9.20 5.85 0.40
C VAL A 54 9.03 4.46 -0.18
N GLU A 55 7.97 4.28 -0.95
CA GLU A 55 7.66 3.09 -1.72
C GLU A 55 7.83 3.39 -3.21
N PHE A 56 8.46 2.48 -3.95
CA PHE A 56 8.52 2.53 -5.41
C PHE A 56 7.41 1.62 -5.97
N SER A 57 6.27 2.22 -6.28
CA SER A 57 5.06 1.49 -6.66
C SER A 57 4.13 2.35 -7.48
N ASN A 58 3.48 1.72 -8.47
CA ASN A 58 2.44 2.36 -9.25
C ASN A 58 1.07 2.32 -8.56
N THR A 59 0.94 1.53 -7.50
CA THR A 59 -0.31 1.28 -6.80
C THR A 59 -0.13 1.48 -5.29
N PRO A 60 -0.02 2.73 -4.82
CA PRO A 60 0.08 3.04 -3.39
C PRO A 60 -0.99 2.32 -2.57
N GLY A 61 -0.57 1.61 -1.53
CA GLY A 61 -1.47 0.83 -0.68
C GLY A 61 -2.08 -0.39 -1.38
N ASN A 62 -1.57 -0.78 -2.56
CA ASN A 62 -1.80 -2.05 -3.26
C ASN A 62 -3.29 -2.48 -3.32
N VAL A 63 -4.18 -1.52 -3.65
CA VAL A 63 -5.64 -1.70 -3.79
C VAL A 63 -6.14 -1.38 -5.20
N ILE A 64 -5.29 -1.60 -6.21
CA ILE A 64 -5.68 -1.55 -7.63
C ILE A 64 -5.64 -2.98 -8.16
N GLU A 65 -6.71 -3.38 -8.82
CA GLU A 65 -6.76 -4.60 -9.61
C GLU A 65 -6.46 -4.27 -11.07
N PHE A 66 -5.58 -5.07 -11.67
CA PHE A 66 -5.33 -5.08 -13.10
C PHE A 66 -6.18 -6.16 -13.76
N ASP A 67 -6.66 -5.87 -14.97
CA ASP A 67 -7.43 -6.80 -15.79
C ASP A 67 -8.70 -7.35 -15.11
N ALA A 68 -9.26 -6.56 -14.18
CA ALA A 68 -10.39 -6.95 -13.37
C ALA A 68 -11.60 -7.34 -14.23
N ARG A 69 -12.29 -8.43 -13.84
CA ARG A 69 -13.52 -8.91 -14.50
C ARG A 69 -13.35 -9.18 -15.99
N ASP A 70 -12.26 -9.84 -16.36
CA ASP A 70 -11.90 -10.22 -17.73
C ASP A 70 -11.72 -9.02 -18.68
N ARG A 71 -11.38 -7.84 -18.14
CA ARG A 71 -11.13 -6.63 -18.91
C ARG A 71 -9.63 -6.37 -19.05
N THR A 72 -8.99 -7.08 -19.96
CA THR A 72 -7.56 -6.90 -20.27
C THR A 72 -7.20 -5.44 -20.58
N GLY A 73 -6.15 -4.94 -19.94
CA GLY A 73 -5.64 -3.59 -20.07
C GLY A 73 -6.45 -2.53 -19.33
N TRP A 74 -7.24 -2.91 -18.32
CA TRP A 74 -7.97 -1.98 -17.45
C TRP A 74 -7.43 -1.99 -16.02
N LEU A 75 -7.63 -0.86 -15.33
CA LEU A 75 -7.43 -0.73 -13.90
C LEU A 75 -8.79 -0.56 -13.21
N SER A 76 -8.94 -1.17 -12.04
CA SER A 76 -10.10 -1.01 -11.17
C SER A 76 -9.64 -0.80 -9.73
N PRO A 77 -10.33 -0.01 -8.91
CA PRO A 77 -10.23 -0.15 -7.47
C PRO A 77 -10.50 -1.61 -7.08
N GLN A 78 -9.76 -2.13 -6.10
CA GLN A 78 -9.96 -3.47 -5.61
C GLN A 78 -11.41 -3.66 -5.12
N GLN A 79 -11.99 -4.79 -5.47
CA GLN A 79 -13.27 -5.23 -4.96
C GLN A 79 -13.05 -6.31 -3.90
N ALA A 80 -13.57 -6.09 -2.70
CA ALA A 80 -13.61 -7.12 -1.69
C ALA A 80 -14.55 -8.26 -2.13
N ASP A 81 -14.03 -9.49 -2.04
CA ASP A 81 -14.78 -10.73 -2.21
C ASP A 81 -15.15 -11.27 -0.81
N GLU A 82 -16.41 -11.66 -0.64
CA GLU A 82 -16.95 -12.14 0.64
C GLU A 82 -16.35 -13.48 1.10
N THR A 83 -15.61 -14.16 0.21
CA THR A 83 -14.97 -15.46 0.43
C THR A 83 -13.46 -15.37 0.63
N ILE A 84 -12.83 -14.26 0.26
CA ILE A 84 -11.37 -14.08 0.36
C ILE A 84 -11.03 -13.39 1.69
N ASN A 85 -10.06 -13.94 2.41
CA ASN A 85 -9.56 -13.31 3.63
C ASN A 85 -8.71 -12.07 3.29
N ILE A 86 -9.25 -10.88 3.54
CA ILE A 86 -8.59 -9.58 3.33
C ILE A 86 -7.34 -9.43 4.20
N ALA A 87 -7.29 -10.08 5.36
CA ALA A 87 -6.18 -9.95 6.30
C ALA A 87 -4.87 -10.56 5.78
N LEU A 88 -4.94 -11.57 4.90
CA LEU A 88 -3.74 -12.21 4.33
C LEU A 88 -2.82 -11.21 3.63
N GLY A 89 -3.41 -10.25 2.91
CA GLY A 89 -2.63 -9.26 2.19
C GLY A 89 -2.03 -8.18 3.10
N LEU A 90 -2.36 -8.07 4.41
CA LEU A 90 -2.16 -6.85 5.24
C LEU A 90 -0.78 -6.19 5.07
N LEU A 91 0.30 -6.99 5.03
CA LEU A 91 1.66 -6.49 4.89
C LEU A 91 1.94 -5.94 3.48
N ASP A 92 1.39 -6.57 2.44
CA ASP A 92 1.56 -6.18 1.04
C ASP A 92 0.89 -4.84 0.70
N ARG A 93 -0.04 -4.35 1.53
CA ARG A 93 -0.58 -2.97 1.42
C ARG A 93 0.09 -1.99 2.39
N GLY A 94 1.21 -2.35 2.99
CA GLY A 94 1.90 -1.53 4.00
C GLY A 94 1.20 -1.50 5.36
N GLY A 95 0.24 -2.39 5.59
CA GLY A 95 -0.38 -2.62 6.89
C GLY A 95 0.55 -3.35 7.85
N GLN A 96 0.11 -3.54 9.09
CA GLN A 96 0.94 -4.04 10.17
C GLN A 96 0.15 -4.89 11.16
N LEU A 97 0.84 -5.84 11.78
CA LEU A 97 0.38 -6.55 12.98
C LEU A 97 1.10 -6.02 14.21
N GLY A 98 0.34 -5.71 15.25
CA GLY A 98 0.86 -5.19 16.50
C GLY A 98 0.37 -5.98 17.70
N ALA A 99 1.21 -6.08 18.73
CA ALA A 99 0.76 -6.50 20.06
C ALA A 99 1.43 -5.62 21.13
N PRO A 100 0.90 -4.42 21.39
CA PRO A 100 1.57 -3.43 22.24
C PRO A 100 1.75 -3.90 23.69
N THR A 101 0.91 -4.83 24.15
CA THR A 101 0.96 -5.39 25.52
C THR A 101 1.93 -6.56 25.66
N ILE A 102 2.55 -7.02 24.57
CA ILE A 102 3.51 -8.13 24.57
C ILE A 102 4.93 -7.54 24.42
N LEU A 103 5.83 -7.85 25.35
CA LEU A 103 7.20 -7.33 25.29
C LEU A 103 8.18 -8.27 24.58
N SER A 104 7.91 -9.59 24.59
CA SER A 104 8.76 -10.58 23.93
C SER A 104 8.67 -10.46 22.42
N LYS A 105 9.83 -10.33 21.76
CA LYS A 105 9.95 -10.31 20.29
C LYS A 105 9.54 -11.64 19.67
N ASP A 106 9.93 -12.76 20.27
CA ASP A 106 9.63 -14.10 19.75
C ASP A 106 8.12 -14.36 19.75
N ILE A 107 7.41 -13.92 20.79
CA ILE A 107 5.95 -14.04 20.85
C ILE A 107 5.29 -13.13 19.81
N LYS A 108 5.80 -11.91 19.62
CA LYS A 108 5.29 -10.98 18.59
C LYS A 108 5.49 -11.51 17.17
N ALA A 109 6.58 -12.22 16.90
CA ALA A 109 6.81 -12.83 15.59
C ALA A 109 5.70 -13.82 15.22
N GLY A 110 5.11 -14.49 16.21
CA GLY A 110 3.98 -15.40 16.02
C GLY A 110 2.66 -14.74 15.63
N LEU A 111 2.54 -13.40 15.63
CA LEU A 111 1.32 -12.74 15.17
C LEU A 111 1.03 -13.02 13.69
N LEU A 112 2.08 -13.21 12.89
CA LEU A 112 1.98 -13.53 11.45
C LEU A 112 1.21 -14.83 11.21
N PHE A 113 1.29 -15.78 12.13
CA PHE A 113 0.56 -17.04 12.08
C PHE A 113 -0.95 -16.89 12.25
N MET A 114 -1.49 -15.68 12.38
CA MET A 114 -2.93 -15.45 12.35
C MET A 114 -3.42 -15.08 10.94
N VAL A 115 -2.52 -14.85 9.99
CA VAL A 115 -2.85 -14.32 8.66
C VAL A 115 -1.95 -14.93 7.58
N ASP A 116 -1.48 -16.16 7.77
CA ASP A 116 -0.58 -16.86 6.85
C ASP A 116 -1.28 -17.95 6.02
N ASP A 117 -2.57 -18.19 6.24
CA ASP A 117 -3.36 -19.25 5.60
C ASP A 117 -2.76 -20.66 5.78
N ASP A 118 -1.98 -20.88 6.85
CA ASP A 118 -1.41 -22.19 7.21
C ASP A 118 -2.18 -22.82 8.40
N PRO A 119 -2.85 -23.97 8.20
CA PRO A 119 -3.59 -24.63 9.29
C PRO A 119 -2.72 -25.17 10.41
N THR A 120 -1.40 -25.29 10.21
CA THR A 120 -0.48 -25.89 11.17
C THR A 120 0.18 -24.87 12.12
N THR A 121 0.11 -23.59 11.79
CA THR A 121 0.66 -22.49 12.58
C THR A 121 -0.41 -21.86 13.46
N ALA A 122 0.01 -21.15 14.52
CA ALA A 122 -0.88 -20.35 15.34
C ALA A 122 -0.12 -19.32 16.17
N PHE A 123 -0.75 -18.18 16.41
CA PHE A 123 -0.36 -17.32 17.50
C PHE A 123 -0.75 -17.96 18.83
N GLU A 124 0.24 -18.27 19.67
CA GLU A 124 0.03 -18.91 20.96
C GLU A 124 0.23 -17.93 22.13
N ARG A 125 -0.83 -17.74 22.92
CA ARG A 125 -0.77 -17.11 24.23
C ARG A 125 -1.30 -18.07 25.29
N LYS A 126 -0.56 -19.16 25.48
CA LYS A 126 -0.87 -20.19 26.47
C LYS A 126 0.39 -20.65 27.21
N THR A 127 0.18 -21.32 28.34
CA THR A 127 1.30 -21.84 29.14
C THR A 127 1.86 -23.08 28.44
N ALA A 128 3.12 -23.04 28.02
CA ALA A 128 3.82 -24.23 27.54
C ALA A 128 3.88 -25.30 28.64
N ARG A 129 3.94 -26.58 28.28
CA ARG A 129 4.08 -27.67 29.27
C ARG A 129 5.33 -27.46 30.12
N GLY A 130 5.15 -27.34 31.43
CA GLY A 130 6.24 -27.09 32.39
C GLY A 130 6.74 -25.64 32.44
N GLY A 131 6.10 -24.71 31.71
CA GLY A 131 6.43 -23.30 31.70
C GLY A 131 5.69 -22.48 32.75
N SER A 132 6.10 -21.21 32.89
CA SER A 132 5.43 -20.25 33.76
C SER A 132 4.03 -19.91 33.25
N GLN A 133 3.11 -19.67 34.17
CA GLN A 133 1.73 -19.33 33.82
C GLN A 133 1.66 -18.05 32.99
N VAL A 134 0.97 -18.14 31.87
CA VAL A 134 0.72 -17.04 30.95
C VAL A 134 -0.59 -16.36 31.33
N ASN A 135 -0.54 -15.11 31.81
CA ASN A 135 -1.74 -14.28 31.91
C ASN A 135 -2.09 -13.72 30.54
N SER A 136 -3.23 -14.16 30.00
CA SER A 136 -3.75 -13.73 28.70
C SER A 136 -4.62 -12.48 28.79
N LEU A 137 -5.05 -12.09 29.99
CA LEU A 137 -5.98 -10.97 30.16
C LEU A 137 -5.34 -9.67 29.70
N GLY A 138 -6.07 -8.91 28.90
CA GLY A 138 -5.63 -7.62 28.39
C GLY A 138 -4.60 -7.70 27.28
N VAL A 139 -4.30 -8.89 26.74
CA VAL A 139 -3.50 -9.00 25.51
C VAL A 139 -4.23 -8.31 24.37
N ILE A 140 -3.54 -7.37 23.72
CA ILE A 140 -4.01 -6.62 22.57
C ILE A 140 -3.31 -7.16 21.32
N MET A 141 -4.09 -7.42 20.27
CA MET A 141 -3.62 -7.70 18.92
C MET A 141 -4.27 -6.70 17.97
N ASP A 142 -3.44 -5.91 17.30
CA ASP A 142 -3.82 -4.86 16.38
C ASP A 142 -3.52 -5.30 14.95
N PHE A 143 -4.47 -5.06 14.05
CA PHE A 143 -4.38 -5.32 12.63
C PHE A 143 -4.63 -4.00 11.91
N ASP A 144 -3.61 -3.47 11.23
CA ASP A 144 -3.79 -2.47 10.18
C ASP A 144 -3.87 -3.22 8.85
N LEU A 145 -5.02 -3.16 8.19
CA LEU A 145 -5.25 -3.78 6.88
C LEU A 145 -4.50 -3.07 5.75
N GLY A 146 -3.80 -1.96 6.02
CA GLY A 146 -3.05 -1.16 5.04
C GLY A 146 -3.94 -0.30 4.15
N ALA A 147 -5.20 -0.71 3.94
CA ALA A 147 -6.22 0.06 3.24
C ALA A 147 -7.60 -0.10 3.89
N ARG A 148 -8.59 0.65 3.37
CA ARG A 148 -9.96 0.66 3.88
C ARG A 148 -10.81 -0.33 3.09
N PHE A 149 -11.49 -1.24 3.78
CA PHE A 149 -12.36 -2.25 3.18
C PHE A 149 -13.78 -2.18 3.74
N GLY A 150 -14.79 -2.45 2.91
CA GLY A 150 -16.18 -2.61 3.35
C GLY A 150 -16.38 -3.91 4.10
N VAL A 151 -15.96 -3.98 5.36
CA VAL A 151 -16.00 -5.20 6.18
C VAL A 151 -17.40 -5.45 6.70
N GLU A 152 -17.83 -6.69 6.60
CA GLU A 152 -19.13 -7.15 7.09
C GLU A 152 -19.03 -8.41 7.97
N ARG A 153 -17.88 -9.09 7.95
CA ARG A 153 -17.68 -10.31 8.73
C ARG A 153 -16.22 -10.47 9.16
N ILE A 154 -16.04 -10.82 10.44
CA ILE A 154 -14.73 -11.15 11.02
C ILE A 154 -14.84 -12.53 11.63
N GLN A 155 -13.86 -13.39 11.41
CA GLN A 155 -13.82 -14.75 11.94
C GLN A 155 -12.46 -15.04 12.56
N PHE A 156 -12.41 -15.74 13.70
CA PHE A 156 -11.13 -16.25 14.22
C PHE A 156 -11.34 -17.55 15.00
N PHE A 157 -10.33 -18.41 14.99
CA PHE A 157 -10.40 -19.74 15.58
C PHE A 157 -9.00 -20.33 15.87
N PRO A 158 -8.86 -21.29 16.80
CA PRO A 158 -7.63 -22.02 17.04
C PRO A 158 -7.42 -23.15 16.01
N ARG A 159 -6.28 -23.84 16.05
CA ARG A 159 -6.00 -24.92 15.09
C ARG A 159 -7.02 -26.05 15.24
N ASN A 160 -7.32 -26.68 14.11
CA ASN A 160 -8.22 -27.82 14.01
C ASN A 160 -9.67 -27.56 14.49
N ALA A 161 -10.07 -26.29 14.67
CA ALA A 161 -11.46 -25.93 14.98
C ALA A 161 -12.33 -25.78 13.73
N HIS A 162 -11.82 -25.12 12.68
CA HIS A 162 -12.59 -24.86 11.46
C HIS A 162 -12.52 -26.06 10.49
N PRO A 163 -13.66 -26.53 9.92
CA PRO A 163 -13.69 -27.71 9.05
C PRO A 163 -12.86 -27.52 7.77
N ASP A 164 -12.89 -26.32 7.19
CA ASP A 164 -12.11 -25.98 5.97
C ASP A 164 -10.64 -25.60 6.26
N PHE A 165 -10.20 -25.72 7.52
CA PHE A 165 -8.84 -25.37 7.95
C PHE A 165 -8.32 -26.42 8.95
N SER A 166 -8.27 -27.66 8.48
CA SER A 166 -8.01 -28.83 9.33
C SER A 166 -6.52 -29.01 9.62
N ALA A 167 -6.21 -29.31 10.89
CA ALA A 167 -4.86 -29.64 11.34
C ALA A 167 -4.91 -30.80 12.35
N PRO A 168 -5.17 -32.04 11.91
CA PRO A 168 -5.44 -33.16 12.82
C PRO A 168 -4.30 -33.48 13.80
N ASP A 169 -3.05 -33.21 13.39
CA ASP A 169 -1.86 -33.39 14.22
C ASP A 169 -1.72 -32.33 15.33
N PHE A 170 -2.54 -31.27 15.27
CA PHE A 170 -2.58 -30.15 16.21
C PHE A 170 -3.99 -30.03 16.83
N PRO A 171 -4.40 -30.94 17.73
CA PRO A 171 -5.77 -31.02 18.26
C PRO A 171 -6.05 -29.96 19.34
N PHE A 172 -5.88 -28.68 19.00
CA PHE A 172 -6.01 -27.53 19.88
C PHE A 172 -7.34 -26.80 19.73
N GLN A 173 -8.36 -27.45 19.15
CA GLN A 173 -9.68 -26.85 18.95
C GLN A 173 -10.36 -26.36 20.24
N ASN A 174 -9.90 -26.80 21.41
CA ASN A 174 -10.40 -26.36 22.72
C ASN A 174 -9.65 -25.14 23.29
N ASP A 175 -8.52 -24.74 22.71
CA ASP A 175 -7.67 -23.63 23.14
C ASP A 175 -8.15 -22.28 22.54
N PHE A 176 -9.45 -22.14 22.27
CA PHE A 176 -10.04 -20.90 21.78
C PHE A 176 -10.15 -19.82 22.86
N MET A 177 -10.22 -18.56 22.44
CA MET A 177 -10.34 -17.43 23.35
C MET A 177 -11.68 -17.44 24.11
N ARG A 178 -11.63 -17.62 25.43
CA ARG A 178 -12.81 -17.69 26.32
C ARG A 178 -13.47 -16.35 26.63
N GLY A 179 -12.86 -15.24 26.22
CA GLY A 179 -13.45 -13.91 26.33
C GLY A 179 -12.65 -12.89 25.56
N PHE A 180 -13.32 -12.02 24.81
CA PHE A 180 -12.71 -11.10 23.86
C PHE A 180 -13.49 -9.80 23.70
N GLU A 181 -12.82 -8.80 23.13
CA GLU A 181 -13.41 -7.56 22.65
C GLU A 181 -12.84 -7.26 21.27
N VAL A 182 -13.70 -6.95 20.30
CA VAL A 182 -13.32 -6.48 18.96
C VAL A 182 -13.68 -5.02 18.84
N LEU A 183 -12.71 -4.21 18.44
CA LEU A 183 -12.86 -2.78 18.18
C LEU A 183 -12.39 -2.46 16.76
N LEU A 184 -13.06 -1.50 16.11
CA LEU A 184 -12.79 -1.12 14.73
C LEU A 184 -12.56 0.39 14.61
N ASN A 185 -11.81 0.79 13.58
CA ASN A 185 -11.70 2.17 13.12
C ASN A 185 -11.59 2.18 11.59
N ASP A 186 -12.19 3.18 10.96
CA ASP A 186 -12.31 3.25 9.51
C ASP A 186 -11.07 3.80 8.80
N GLY A 187 -10.09 4.30 9.54
CA GLY A 187 -8.83 4.85 9.06
C GLY A 187 -8.94 6.23 8.41
N SER A 188 -10.07 6.91 8.54
CA SER A 188 -10.23 8.30 8.08
C SER A 188 -9.48 9.28 8.98
N GLU A 189 -9.12 10.45 8.46
CA GLU A 189 -8.42 11.48 9.25
C GLU A 189 -9.31 11.96 10.40
N GLU A 190 -10.64 12.00 10.19
CA GLU A 190 -11.63 12.43 11.16
C GLU A 190 -11.74 11.52 12.38
N THR A 191 -11.32 10.26 12.25
CA THR A 191 -11.35 9.26 13.33
C THR A 191 -9.98 9.02 13.94
N GLN A 192 -9.03 9.94 13.74
CA GLN A 192 -7.69 9.91 14.33
C GLN A 192 -7.46 11.06 15.31
N VAL A 193 -6.70 10.79 16.37
CA VAL A 193 -6.21 11.79 17.33
C VAL A 193 -4.72 11.59 17.52
N ALA A 194 -3.92 12.64 17.27
CA ALA A 194 -2.45 12.58 17.34
C ALA A 194 -1.86 11.39 16.55
N ASN A 195 -2.35 11.17 15.32
CA ASN A 195 -1.98 10.08 14.42
C ASN A 195 -2.24 8.67 14.99
N GLN A 196 -3.18 8.53 15.92
CA GLN A 196 -3.63 7.25 16.47
C GLN A 196 -5.12 7.05 16.19
N PRO A 197 -5.55 5.85 15.75
CA PRO A 197 -6.94 5.58 15.46
C PRO A 197 -7.79 5.55 16.74
N VAL A 198 -8.93 6.24 16.71
CA VAL A 198 -9.95 6.16 17.76
C VAL A 198 -10.83 4.96 17.49
N LEU A 199 -10.56 3.86 18.18
CA LEU A 199 -11.25 2.58 18.01
C LEU A 199 -12.60 2.56 18.74
N THR A 200 -13.60 1.93 18.13
CA THR A 200 -14.95 1.74 18.69
C THR A 200 -15.25 0.25 18.85
N THR A 201 -15.73 -0.14 20.03
CA THR A 201 -16.14 -1.53 20.32
C THR A 201 -17.35 -1.93 19.47
N VAL A 202 -17.21 -3.01 18.70
CA VAL A 202 -18.30 -3.62 17.93
C VAL A 202 -18.82 -4.90 18.58
N LYS A 203 -17.97 -5.58 19.36
CA LYS A 203 -18.36 -6.76 20.13
C LYS A 203 -17.52 -6.85 21.39
N LEU A 204 -18.18 -7.06 22.51
CA LEU A 204 -17.58 -7.50 23.77
C LEU A 204 -18.25 -8.82 24.14
N GLU A 205 -17.44 -9.88 24.29
CA GLU A 205 -17.87 -11.21 24.71
C GLU A 205 -17.04 -11.65 25.92
N PRO A 206 -17.52 -11.45 27.15
CA PRO A 206 -16.74 -11.80 28.35
C PRO A 206 -16.69 -13.31 28.60
N ALA A 207 -17.61 -14.10 28.02
CA ALA A 207 -17.72 -15.54 28.23
C ALA A 207 -18.07 -16.26 26.92
N ASN A 208 -17.06 -16.43 26.07
CA ASN A 208 -17.18 -17.16 24.81
C ASN A 208 -17.07 -18.68 25.03
N GLU A 209 -18.03 -19.42 24.48
CA GLU A 209 -18.07 -20.89 24.47
C GLU A 209 -17.81 -21.49 23.08
N GLU A 210 -17.68 -20.65 22.05
CA GLU A 210 -17.51 -21.08 20.65
C GLU A 210 -16.03 -21.12 20.25
N SER A 211 -15.60 -22.25 19.68
CA SER A 211 -14.23 -22.38 19.15
C SER A 211 -14.00 -21.59 17.86
N ILE A 212 -15.04 -21.45 17.05
CA ILE A 212 -15.06 -20.61 15.87
C ILE A 212 -15.88 -19.38 16.18
N VAL A 213 -15.22 -18.24 16.36
CA VAL A 213 -15.92 -16.97 16.51
C VAL A 213 -16.18 -16.43 15.11
N GLU A 214 -17.46 -16.24 14.77
CA GLU A 214 -17.88 -15.50 13.59
C GLU A 214 -18.71 -14.28 14.02
N LEU A 215 -18.22 -13.09 13.70
CA LEU A 215 -18.88 -11.82 13.97
C LEU A 215 -19.41 -11.25 12.67
N LYS A 216 -20.74 -11.17 12.55
CA LYS A 216 -21.41 -10.41 11.49
C LYS A 216 -21.63 -8.98 11.98
N ILE A 217 -21.04 -8.02 11.28
CA ILE A 217 -21.13 -6.60 11.61
C ILE A 217 -21.90 -5.85 10.52
N PRO A 218 -22.56 -4.72 10.83
CA PRO A 218 -23.10 -3.85 9.81
C PRO A 218 -22.00 -3.46 8.81
N PRO A 219 -22.22 -3.61 7.49
CA PRO A 219 -21.21 -3.25 6.48
C PRO A 219 -20.71 -1.82 6.67
N GLN A 220 -19.42 -1.67 6.89
CA GLN A 220 -18.78 -0.38 7.14
C GLN A 220 -17.33 -0.41 6.70
N TYR A 221 -16.76 0.75 6.40
CA TYR A 221 -15.34 0.83 6.10
C TYR A 221 -14.51 0.59 7.36
N VAL A 222 -13.52 -0.29 7.26
CA VAL A 222 -12.59 -0.65 8.34
C VAL A 222 -11.18 -0.65 7.76
N ARG A 223 -10.24 -0.08 8.50
CA ARG A 223 -8.79 -0.22 8.26
C ARG A 223 -8.10 -0.83 9.48
N PHE A 224 -8.42 -0.35 10.67
CA PHE A 224 -7.80 -0.81 11.90
C PHE A 224 -8.77 -1.69 12.68
N ILE A 225 -8.27 -2.85 13.11
CA ILE A 225 -8.99 -3.80 13.94
C ILE A 225 -8.16 -4.07 15.19
N ARG A 226 -8.80 -4.07 16.35
CA ARG A 226 -8.19 -4.48 17.61
C ARG A 226 -8.97 -5.66 18.17
N LEU A 227 -8.28 -6.78 18.37
CA LEU A 227 -8.75 -7.90 19.16
C LEU A 227 -8.08 -7.86 20.53
N LYS A 228 -8.88 -7.76 21.59
CA LYS A 228 -8.41 -7.70 22.97
C LYS A 228 -8.93 -8.88 23.77
N SER A 229 -8.03 -9.56 24.48
CA SER A 229 -8.42 -10.66 25.37
C SER A 229 -9.07 -10.13 26.66
N GLN A 230 -10.21 -10.72 27.00
CA GLN A 230 -10.96 -10.47 28.23
C GLN A 230 -10.90 -11.67 29.19
N THR A 231 -9.97 -12.60 28.95
CA THR A 231 -9.84 -13.84 29.72
C THR A 231 -8.43 -14.03 30.24
N THR A 232 -8.29 -14.61 31.43
CA THR A 232 -7.00 -15.07 31.96
C THR A 232 -6.60 -16.44 31.41
N VAL A 233 -7.52 -17.15 30.73
CA VAL A 233 -7.28 -18.47 30.15
C VAL A 233 -6.38 -18.35 28.92
N GLY A 234 -5.40 -19.25 28.83
CA GLY A 234 -4.53 -19.35 27.66
C GLY A 234 -5.32 -19.67 26.39
N PHE A 235 -4.90 -19.11 25.26
CA PHE A 235 -5.56 -19.34 23.98
C PHE A 235 -4.54 -19.44 22.84
N GLU A 236 -5.01 -19.91 21.69
CA GLU A 236 -4.33 -19.73 20.41
C GLU A 236 -5.30 -19.19 19.34
N ILE A 237 -4.73 -18.59 18.30
CA ILE A 237 -5.44 -18.16 17.10
C ILE A 237 -4.63 -18.69 15.93
N ALA A 238 -5.21 -19.63 15.19
CA ALA A 238 -4.63 -20.18 13.97
C ALA A 238 -4.87 -19.26 12.78
N GLU A 239 -6.01 -18.60 12.75
CA GLU A 239 -6.36 -17.75 11.62
C GLU A 239 -7.34 -16.67 12.08
N PHE A 240 -7.11 -15.46 11.60
CA PHE A 240 -7.93 -14.28 11.78
C PHE A 240 -8.35 -13.80 10.39
N ARG A 241 -9.63 -14.00 10.09
CA ARG A 241 -10.22 -13.72 8.78
C ARG A 241 -11.07 -12.47 8.80
N VAL A 242 -10.88 -11.64 7.80
CA VAL A 242 -11.67 -10.44 7.55
C VAL A 242 -12.29 -10.57 6.18
N PHE A 243 -13.61 -10.49 6.12
CA PHE A 243 -14.38 -10.59 4.88
C PHE A 243 -15.18 -9.31 4.67
N GLY A 244 -15.24 -8.90 3.42
CA GLY A 244 -15.92 -7.67 3.03
C GLY A 244 -16.59 -7.82 1.69
N SER A 245 -17.32 -6.77 1.32
CA SER A 245 -18.00 -6.65 0.05
C SER A 245 -17.84 -5.25 -0.53
N GLY A 246 -18.03 -5.14 -1.83
CA GLY A 246 -17.95 -3.86 -2.56
C GLY A 246 -16.52 -3.39 -2.82
N PHE A 247 -16.39 -2.16 -3.32
CA PHE A 247 -15.10 -1.58 -3.69
C PHE A 247 -14.44 -0.86 -2.52
N VAL A 248 -13.11 -0.81 -2.53
CA VAL A 248 -12.36 0.11 -1.67
C VAL A 248 -12.83 1.56 -1.90
N PRO A 249 -12.88 2.42 -0.87
CA PRO A 249 -13.44 3.77 -1.00
C PRO A 249 -12.57 4.71 -1.84
N ARG A 250 -11.27 4.39 -1.94
CA ARG A 250 -10.28 5.14 -2.71
C ARG A 250 -9.17 4.18 -3.14
N ALA A 251 -8.75 4.32 -4.37
CA ALA A 251 -7.54 3.70 -4.90
C ALA A 251 -6.81 4.74 -5.75
N ASP A 252 -5.50 4.81 -5.59
CA ASP A 252 -4.66 5.75 -6.33
C ASP A 252 -3.73 4.93 -7.25
N TYR A 253 -3.58 5.38 -8.49
CA TYR A 253 -2.60 4.82 -9.43
C TYR A 253 -1.66 5.94 -9.86
N ARG A 254 -0.36 5.66 -9.85
CA ARG A 254 0.68 6.59 -10.30
C ARG A 254 1.53 5.92 -11.35
N SER A 255 1.51 6.44 -12.58
CA SER A 255 2.40 5.92 -13.63
C SER A 255 3.86 6.14 -13.25
N ASN A 256 4.74 5.34 -13.84
CA ASN A 256 6.15 5.68 -13.95
C ASN A 256 6.31 7.03 -14.66
N ILE A 257 7.44 7.67 -14.42
CA ILE A 257 7.77 8.94 -15.07
C ILE A 257 8.16 8.63 -16.52
N PHE A 258 7.51 9.32 -17.45
CA PHE A 258 7.87 9.31 -18.85
C PHE A 258 8.99 10.32 -19.05
N ASP A 259 10.21 9.82 -19.16
CA ASP A 259 11.38 10.62 -19.49
C ASP A 259 11.39 10.93 -20.99
N PHE A 260 11.43 12.23 -21.31
CA PHE A 260 11.52 12.75 -22.68
C PHE A 260 12.88 13.40 -22.96
N GLY A 261 13.86 13.23 -22.07
CA GLY A 261 15.18 13.83 -22.15
C GLY A 261 15.18 15.32 -21.83
N GLU A 262 16.19 16.02 -22.34
CA GLU A 262 16.42 17.45 -22.07
C GLU A 262 15.49 18.38 -22.88
N GLU A 263 14.69 17.82 -23.81
CA GLU A 263 13.77 18.58 -24.63
C GLU A 263 12.49 18.92 -23.86
N LEU A 264 11.98 20.15 -24.05
CA LEU A 264 10.72 20.57 -23.44
C LEU A 264 9.54 19.73 -23.97
N ALA A 265 9.11 18.75 -23.18
CA ALA A 265 7.89 17.99 -23.42
C ALA A 265 6.69 18.68 -22.77
N LEU A 266 5.66 18.95 -23.57
CA LEU A 266 4.37 19.45 -23.08
C LEU A 266 3.30 18.38 -23.27
N TRP A 267 2.56 18.09 -22.19
CA TRP A 267 1.38 17.24 -22.31
C TRP A 267 0.35 17.89 -23.22
N GLY A 268 0.01 17.20 -24.30
CA GLY A 268 -1.11 17.53 -25.15
C GLY A 268 -2.44 17.15 -24.51
N ARG A 269 -3.43 16.80 -25.34
CA ARG A 269 -4.73 16.36 -24.85
C ARG A 269 -4.64 14.95 -24.23
N ILE A 270 -4.88 14.85 -22.93
CA ILE A 270 -5.09 13.58 -22.23
C ILE A 270 -6.54 13.12 -22.47
N ARG A 271 -6.70 11.84 -22.81
CA ARG A 271 -8.00 11.19 -23.01
C ARG A 271 -7.98 9.87 -22.27
N TRP A 272 -9.12 9.48 -21.72
CA TRP A 272 -9.29 8.19 -21.07
C TRP A 272 -10.63 7.59 -21.47
N GLN A 273 -10.72 6.28 -21.28
CA GLN A 273 -11.96 5.54 -21.34
C GLN A 273 -12.28 5.09 -19.92
N GLU A 274 -13.53 5.26 -19.49
CA GLU A 274 -13.99 4.80 -18.18
C GLU A 274 -15.27 4.01 -18.34
N GLU A 275 -15.42 2.98 -17.52
CA GLU A 275 -16.66 2.25 -17.30
C GLU A 275 -17.03 2.43 -15.83
N ARG A 276 -18.33 2.54 -15.54
CA ARG A 276 -18.82 2.80 -14.18
C ARG A 276 -19.64 1.62 -13.70
N PHE A 277 -19.38 1.20 -12.47
CA PHE A 277 -20.13 0.17 -11.79
C PHE A 277 -20.94 0.77 -10.64
N GLY A 278 -22.20 0.36 -10.52
CA GLY A 278 -23.10 0.85 -9.48
C GLY A 278 -23.67 2.24 -9.76
N VAL A 279 -23.80 3.08 -8.72
CA VAL A 279 -24.44 4.39 -8.82
C VAL A 279 -23.43 5.44 -9.26
N GLU A 280 -23.50 5.86 -10.53
CA GLU A 280 -22.57 6.80 -11.18
C GLU A 280 -22.22 8.03 -10.32
N ARG A 281 -23.20 8.63 -9.65
CA ARG A 281 -23.01 9.85 -8.83
C ARG A 281 -22.22 9.62 -7.55
N ARG A 282 -21.89 8.38 -7.20
CA ARG A 282 -21.13 8.00 -5.99
C ARG A 282 -19.67 7.66 -6.28
N SER A 283 -19.26 7.70 -7.54
CA SER A 283 -17.88 7.48 -7.97
C SER A 283 -17.34 8.72 -8.68
N ARG A 284 -16.03 8.98 -8.54
CA ARG A 284 -15.34 10.05 -9.27
C ARG A 284 -13.94 9.58 -9.63
N LEU A 285 -13.58 9.73 -10.90
CA LEU A 285 -12.20 9.60 -11.36
C LEU A 285 -11.56 10.99 -11.46
N LEU A 286 -10.36 11.15 -10.91
CA LEU A 286 -9.54 12.35 -11.09
C LEU A 286 -8.28 11.95 -11.84
N VAL A 287 -8.07 12.54 -13.01
CA VAL A 287 -6.83 12.39 -13.77
C VAL A 287 -6.06 13.69 -13.66
N SER A 288 -4.80 13.60 -13.23
CA SER A 288 -3.89 14.74 -13.17
C SER A 288 -2.53 14.34 -13.71
N SER A 289 -1.80 15.31 -14.25
CA SER A 289 -0.41 15.12 -14.68
C SER A 289 0.46 16.15 -13.97
N ARG A 290 1.73 15.80 -13.81
CA ARG A 290 2.79 16.70 -13.35
C ARG A 290 3.94 16.60 -14.36
N SER A 291 4.62 17.71 -14.58
CA SER A 291 5.82 17.79 -15.42
C SER A 291 6.88 18.53 -14.61
N GLY A 292 8.13 18.16 -14.79
CA GLY A 292 9.25 18.74 -14.07
C GLY A 292 10.56 18.28 -14.71
N TRP A 293 11.67 18.79 -14.19
CA TRP A 293 13.01 18.42 -14.62
C TRP A 293 13.62 17.28 -13.77
N ASP A 294 12.95 16.93 -12.68
CA ASP A 294 13.42 15.91 -11.74
C ASP A 294 12.82 14.53 -12.06
N ASP A 295 13.63 13.50 -11.83
CA ASP A 295 13.29 12.08 -11.92
C ASP A 295 12.48 11.57 -10.73
N THR A 296 12.13 12.45 -9.78
CA THR A 296 11.28 12.15 -8.64
C THR A 296 10.49 13.38 -8.21
N PRO A 297 9.22 13.22 -7.79
CA PRO A 297 8.44 14.30 -7.20
C PRO A 297 8.81 14.58 -5.73
N LEU A 298 9.69 13.77 -5.13
CA LEU A 298 10.04 13.83 -3.72
C LEU A 298 11.30 14.69 -3.56
N GLU A 299 11.22 15.65 -2.64
CA GLU A 299 12.40 16.35 -2.14
C GLU A 299 12.89 15.59 -0.92
N PHE A 300 14.14 15.15 -0.96
CA PHE A 300 14.75 14.52 0.19
C PHE A 300 15.63 15.52 0.92
N THR A 301 15.54 15.48 2.25
CA THR A 301 16.25 16.41 3.12
C THR A 301 16.88 15.62 4.24
N ARG A 302 18.16 15.89 4.49
CA ARG A 302 18.89 15.37 5.64
C ARG A 302 18.83 16.39 6.77
N ILE A 303 18.62 15.91 8.01
CA ILE A 303 18.50 16.77 9.20
C ILE A 303 19.75 16.59 10.05
N ASP A 304 20.50 17.67 10.26
CA ASP A 304 21.58 17.74 11.25
C ASP A 304 20.99 17.50 12.64
N ARG A 305 21.45 16.45 13.33
CA ARG A 305 20.88 16.04 14.62
C ARG A 305 21.18 17.00 15.76
N ASP A 306 22.27 17.76 15.67
CA ASP A 306 22.73 18.65 16.74
C ASP A 306 22.19 20.07 16.56
N ARG A 307 22.08 20.54 15.32
CA ARG A 307 21.62 21.91 15.00
C ARG A 307 20.19 21.98 14.50
N GLY A 308 19.61 20.86 14.06
CA GLY A 308 18.29 20.81 13.42
C GLY A 308 18.26 21.45 12.03
N GLU A 309 19.43 21.69 11.43
CA GLU A 309 19.54 22.25 10.10
C GLU A 309 19.13 21.24 9.04
N GLN A 310 18.39 21.70 8.03
CA GLN A 310 17.90 20.90 6.92
C GLN A 310 18.78 21.13 5.70
N VAL A 311 19.35 20.05 5.15
CA VAL A 311 20.21 20.09 3.97
C VAL A 311 19.59 19.23 2.87
N PRO A 312 19.41 19.74 1.64
CA PRO A 312 18.92 18.95 0.51
C PRO A 312 19.80 17.71 0.27
N TRP A 313 19.17 16.59 -0.07
CA TRP A 313 19.84 15.33 -0.37
C TRP A 313 19.17 14.65 -1.57
N LYS A 314 19.90 13.80 -2.27
CA LYS A 314 19.39 12.88 -3.31
C LYS A 314 20.20 11.60 -3.23
N GLU A 315 19.57 10.46 -3.44
CA GLU A 315 20.26 9.17 -3.55
C GLU A 315 21.30 9.22 -4.69
N GLY A 316 22.51 8.74 -4.43
CA GLY A 316 23.63 8.81 -5.36
C GLY A 316 24.28 10.20 -5.47
N ALA A 317 23.89 11.17 -4.64
CA ALA A 317 24.48 12.50 -4.69
C ALA A 317 25.98 12.44 -4.37
N VAL A 318 26.79 13.02 -5.25
CA VAL A 318 28.22 13.17 -5.06
C VAL A 318 28.50 14.64 -4.78
N VAL A 319 29.35 14.90 -3.80
CA VAL A 319 29.84 16.26 -3.56
C VAL A 319 31.33 16.34 -3.82
N THR A 320 31.70 17.38 -4.55
CA THR A 320 33.07 17.77 -4.81
C THR A 320 33.52 18.81 -3.78
N THR A 321 34.60 18.53 -3.07
CA THR A 321 35.24 19.49 -2.16
C THR A 321 35.91 20.63 -2.92
N ALA A 322 36.32 21.68 -2.20
CA ALA A 322 37.09 22.78 -2.77
C ALA A 322 38.44 22.35 -3.37
N ILE A 323 38.97 21.18 -2.98
CA ILE A 323 40.21 20.60 -3.51
C ILE A 323 39.97 19.55 -4.62
N GLY A 324 38.70 19.31 -4.99
CA GLY A 324 38.33 18.45 -6.13
C GLY A 324 38.05 16.99 -5.78
N ASP A 325 38.10 16.61 -4.51
CA ASP A 325 37.77 15.25 -4.08
C ASP A 325 36.26 15.02 -4.12
N GLU A 326 35.83 13.89 -4.69
CA GLU A 326 34.43 13.50 -4.81
C GLU A 326 34.05 12.48 -3.72
N PHE A 327 32.97 12.77 -3.00
CA PHE A 327 32.42 11.89 -1.97
C PHE A 327 30.96 11.60 -2.24
N SER A 328 30.58 10.32 -2.23
CA SER A 328 29.17 9.91 -2.25
C SER A 328 28.53 10.25 -0.90
N LEU A 329 27.43 10.99 -0.92
CA LEU A 329 26.67 11.32 0.29
C LEU A 329 25.97 10.12 0.91
N ASP A 330 25.77 9.04 0.14
CA ASP A 330 25.20 7.79 0.64
C ASP A 330 26.17 7.00 1.52
N ALA A 331 27.47 7.36 1.48
CA ALA A 331 28.49 6.73 2.31
C ALA A 331 28.51 7.25 3.76
N PHE A 332 27.72 8.28 4.08
CA PHE A 332 27.70 8.91 5.40
C PHE A 332 26.33 8.72 6.06
N ASP A 333 26.34 8.02 7.19
CA ASP A 333 25.14 7.81 8.02
C ASP A 333 24.75 9.06 8.83
N ASP A 334 25.67 10.05 8.93
CA ASP A 334 25.49 11.30 9.68
C ASP A 334 25.74 12.55 8.81
N VAL A 335 24.98 13.60 9.09
CA VAL A 335 25.14 14.93 8.50
C VAL A 335 26.45 15.56 8.90
N GLN A 336 26.90 15.34 10.15
CA GLN A 336 28.14 15.90 10.67
C GLN A 336 29.36 15.38 9.89
N GLU A 337 29.44 14.07 9.63
CA GLU A 337 30.55 13.46 8.87
C GLU A 337 30.65 14.03 7.46
N ALA A 338 29.50 14.27 6.83
CA ALA A 338 29.47 14.88 5.51
C ALA A 338 29.74 16.39 5.55
N LEU A 339 29.39 17.11 6.62
CA LEU A 339 29.70 18.53 6.79
C LEU A 339 31.19 18.77 7.12
N ASP A 340 31.85 17.85 7.83
CA ASP A 340 33.28 17.92 8.13
C ASP A 340 34.17 17.86 6.87
N ILE A 341 33.60 17.46 5.73
CA ILE A 341 34.23 17.44 4.41
C ILE A 341 34.21 18.84 3.73
N PHE A 342 33.36 19.77 4.19
CA PHE A 342 33.20 21.13 3.65
C PHE A 342 33.84 22.22 4.51
#